data_AF-A0A4S2IY24-F1
#
_entry.id   AF-A0A4S2IY24-F1
#
_cell.length_a   1.000
_cell.length_b   1.000
_cell.length_c   1.000
_cell.angle_alpha   90.00
_cell.angle_beta   90.00
_cell.angle_gamma   90.00
#
_symmetry.space_group_name_H-M   'P 1'
#
loop_
_entity.id
_entity.type
_entity.pdbx_description
1 polymer ?
#
loop_
_entity_poly.entity_id
_entity_poly.type
_entity_poly.pdbx_seq_one_letter_code
_entity_poly.pdbx_strand_id
1 'polypeptide(L)'
;MSETQPWPFGTDAKQDDPLTALRIPVVSSFNPRWCYVAAYLGTSADTGNTFDPPWPFASAERPTDAEAQMLVSFLQEHRGYWFGNQGYARKMDARPLDIDSGWNTTVFIKYGTDDWGYRRCSWIYGPTFVPEPPTFKDRRGPLALEQVMDRCHSWADEPSPRWQQWKADHPEVFGTGVAR
;
A
#
# COMPACT_ATOMS: atom_id res chain seq x y z
N MET A 1 -22.51 -7.89 28.11
CA MET A 1 -21.10 -7.49 27.90
C MET A 1 -20.70 -8.11 26.58
N SER A 2 -20.57 -7.32 25.52
CA SER A 2 -20.16 -7.85 24.21
C SER A 2 -18.68 -8.19 24.30
N GLU A 3 -18.31 -9.45 24.09
CA GLU A 3 -16.91 -9.85 23.94
C GLU A 3 -16.35 -9.12 22.72
N THR A 4 -15.34 -8.30 22.93
CA THR A 4 -14.56 -7.71 21.83
C THR A 4 -13.92 -8.86 21.08
N GLN A 5 -14.38 -9.15 19.86
CA GLN A 5 -13.74 -10.18 19.04
C GLN A 5 -12.26 -9.84 18.88
N PRO A 6 -11.36 -10.83 19.05
CA PRO A 6 -9.94 -10.60 18.88
C PRO A 6 -9.64 -10.16 17.45
N TRP A 7 -8.70 -9.24 17.30
CA TRP A 7 -8.26 -8.75 16.00
C TRP A 7 -7.81 -9.91 15.10
N PRO A 8 -8.46 -10.13 13.94
CA PRO A 8 -8.21 -11.34 13.15
C PRO A 8 -6.81 -11.39 12.53
N PHE A 9 -6.09 -10.26 12.46
CA PHE A 9 -4.76 -10.19 11.86
C PHE A 9 -3.62 -10.29 12.89
N GLY A 10 -3.94 -10.47 14.18
CA GLY A 10 -2.93 -10.63 15.23
C GLY A 10 -1.91 -9.49 15.25
N THR A 11 -0.62 -9.79 15.19
CA THR A 11 0.46 -8.80 15.17
C THR A 11 0.88 -8.38 13.75
N ASP A 12 0.23 -8.92 12.71
CA ASP A 12 0.64 -8.70 11.32
C ASP A 12 0.26 -7.30 10.82
N ALA A 13 -0.85 -6.76 11.31
CA ALA A 13 -1.31 -5.39 11.06
C ALA A 13 -1.80 -4.74 12.36
N LYS A 14 -1.53 -3.45 12.55
CA LYS A 14 -1.95 -2.71 13.75
C LYS A 14 -3.44 -2.36 13.71
N GLN A 15 -4.21 -2.85 14.69
CA GLN A 15 -5.66 -2.60 14.76
C GLN A 15 -6.00 -1.11 14.95
N ASP A 16 -5.32 -0.46 15.90
CA ASP A 16 -5.69 0.89 16.37
C ASP A 16 -5.05 2.02 15.57
N ASP A 17 -4.48 1.72 14.40
CA ASP A 17 -3.91 2.74 13.53
C ASP A 17 -5.02 3.45 12.71
N PRO A 18 -5.03 4.78 12.59
CA PRO A 18 -6.03 5.50 11.79
C PRO A 18 -6.14 5.01 10.33
N LEU A 19 -5.05 4.55 9.73
CA LEU A 19 -5.06 3.99 8.37
C LEU A 19 -5.83 2.66 8.30
N THR A 20 -5.84 1.89 9.38
CA THR A 20 -6.62 0.64 9.46
C THR A 20 -8.12 0.89 9.36
N ALA A 21 -8.61 2.03 9.87
CA ALA A 21 -10.01 2.44 9.67
C ALA A 21 -10.34 2.74 8.20
N LEU A 22 -9.35 3.14 7.41
CA LEU A 22 -9.42 3.30 5.95
C LEU A 22 -9.16 1.98 5.20
N ARG A 23 -9.09 0.85 5.92
CA ARG A 23 -8.76 -0.49 5.41
C ARG A 23 -7.32 -0.65 4.92
N ILE A 24 -6.44 0.29 5.23
CA ILE A 24 -5.01 0.24 4.88
C ILE A 24 -4.25 -0.41 6.06
N PRO A 25 -3.75 -1.63 5.92
CA PRO A 25 -2.98 -2.27 6.99
C PRO A 25 -1.64 -1.56 7.20
N VAL A 26 -1.35 -1.22 8.47
CA VAL A 26 0.00 -0.82 8.90
C VAL A 26 0.75 -2.04 9.41
N VAL A 27 1.72 -2.50 8.61
CA VAL A 27 2.45 -3.75 8.83
C VAL A 27 3.88 -3.48 9.32
N SER A 28 4.45 -4.44 10.04
CA SER A 28 5.86 -4.42 10.47
C SER A 28 6.71 -5.43 9.71
N SER A 29 6.33 -5.80 8.48
CA SER A 29 7.10 -6.70 7.62
C SER A 29 6.84 -6.33 6.16
N PHE A 30 7.87 -6.35 5.33
CA PHE A 30 7.70 -6.23 3.88
C PHE A 30 7.24 -7.55 3.22
N ASN A 31 7.11 -8.62 4.02
CA ASN A 31 6.41 -9.87 3.68
C ASN A 31 5.42 -10.18 4.81
N PRO A 32 4.28 -9.47 4.91
CA PRO A 32 3.26 -9.79 5.89
C PRO A 32 2.74 -11.22 5.71
N ARG A 33 2.27 -11.83 6.80
CA ARG A 33 1.71 -13.18 6.79
C ARG A 33 0.42 -13.25 5.97
N TRP A 34 -0.41 -12.21 6.03
CA TRP A 34 -1.66 -12.16 5.29
C TRP A 34 -1.45 -11.56 3.89
N CYS A 35 -2.21 -12.09 2.92
CA CYS A 35 -2.18 -11.63 1.53
C CYS A 35 -3.00 -10.33 1.36
N TYR A 36 -2.58 -9.23 1.97
CA TYR A 36 -3.21 -7.92 1.77
C TYR A 36 -3.12 -7.50 0.30
N VAL A 37 -4.15 -6.84 -0.23
CA VAL A 37 -4.08 -6.25 -1.58
C VAL A 37 -2.97 -5.18 -1.65
N ALA A 38 -3.00 -4.27 -0.68
CA ALA A 38 -1.97 -3.28 -0.43
C ALA A 38 -1.77 -3.10 1.08
N ALA A 39 -0.56 -2.74 1.49
CA ALA A 39 -0.20 -2.46 2.88
C ALA A 39 0.77 -1.27 2.96
N TYR A 40 0.75 -0.54 4.07
CA TYR A 40 1.74 0.47 4.42
C TYR A 40 2.74 -0.12 5.42
N LEU A 41 4.03 -0.03 5.11
CA LEU A 41 5.09 -0.43 6.03
C LEU A 41 5.29 0.66 7.09
N GLY A 42 4.84 0.39 8.30
CA GLY A 42 5.03 1.29 9.44
C GLY A 42 6.44 1.20 10.02
N THR A 43 6.87 2.27 10.68
CA THR A 43 8.11 2.31 11.46
C THR A 43 7.95 1.53 12.78
N SER A 44 9.04 1.40 13.54
CA SER A 44 8.98 0.86 14.91
C SER A 44 8.16 1.74 15.86
N ALA A 45 8.11 3.06 15.63
CA ALA A 45 7.23 3.96 16.38
C ALA A 45 5.75 3.70 16.06
N ASP A 46 5.45 3.36 14.80
CA ASP A 46 4.09 3.02 14.39
C ASP A 46 3.64 1.67 14.93
N THR A 47 4.49 0.64 14.77
CA THR A 47 4.07 -0.75 14.98
C THR A 47 4.39 -1.27 16.38
N GLY A 48 5.27 -0.59 17.13
CA GLY A 48 5.84 -1.10 18.37
C GLY A 48 6.82 -2.27 18.16
N ASN A 49 7.06 -2.67 16.91
CA ASN A 49 7.95 -3.76 16.55
C ASN A 49 9.27 -3.20 15.99
N THR A 50 10.38 -3.62 16.58
CA THR A 50 11.70 -3.35 16.02
C THR A 50 12.00 -4.39 14.94
N PHE A 51 12.31 -3.93 13.74
CA PHE A 51 12.74 -4.83 12.67
C PHE A 51 14.16 -5.32 12.96
N ASP A 52 14.44 -6.58 12.58
CA ASP A 52 15.79 -7.14 12.56
C ASP A 52 16.08 -7.71 11.15
N PRO A 53 16.97 -7.07 10.35
CA PRO A 53 17.72 -5.86 10.67
C PRO A 53 16.79 -4.62 10.71
N PRO A 54 17.13 -3.57 11.50
CA PRO A 54 16.41 -2.31 11.44
C PRO A 54 16.53 -1.74 10.03
N TRP A 55 15.42 -1.37 9.42
CA TRP A 55 15.39 -0.76 8.09
C TRP A 55 15.47 0.77 8.25
N PRO A 56 16.66 1.39 8.13
CA PRO A 56 16.89 2.79 8.54
C PRO A 56 16.29 3.82 7.57
N PHE A 57 15.51 3.38 6.59
CA PHE A 57 15.07 4.22 5.48
C PHE A 57 13.58 4.54 5.46
N ALA A 58 12.74 3.89 6.28
CA ALA A 58 11.37 4.34 6.44
C ALA A 58 11.36 5.69 7.17
N SER A 59 10.66 6.68 6.62
CA SER A 59 10.49 7.97 7.29
C SER A 59 9.59 7.82 8.52
N ALA A 60 9.84 8.65 9.53
CA ALA A 60 8.88 8.88 10.61
C ALA A 60 7.66 9.69 10.13
N GLU A 61 7.74 10.29 8.94
CA GLU A 61 6.60 10.92 8.30
C GLU A 61 5.55 9.88 7.93
N ARG A 62 4.33 10.12 8.40
CA ARG A 62 3.14 9.35 8.04
C ARG A 62 2.63 9.73 6.66
N PRO A 63 1.83 8.87 6.01
CA PRO A 63 1.08 9.29 4.82
C PRO A 63 0.20 10.49 5.17
N THR A 64 0.21 11.51 4.30
CA THR A 64 -0.74 12.62 4.38
C THR A 64 -2.16 12.13 4.07
N ASP A 65 -3.17 12.95 4.36
CA ASP A 65 -4.56 12.61 4.02
C ASP A 65 -4.74 12.36 2.51
N ALA A 66 -4.08 13.15 1.67
CA ALA A 66 -4.11 12.96 0.21
C ALA A 66 -3.48 11.62 -0.20
N GLU A 67 -2.32 11.28 0.36
CA GLU A 67 -1.66 9.99 0.10
C GLU A 67 -2.46 8.80 0.64
N ALA A 68 -3.11 8.96 1.79
CA ALA A 68 -4.02 7.96 2.34
C ALA A 68 -5.22 7.73 1.40
N GLN A 69 -5.80 8.79 0.81
CA GLN A 69 -6.85 8.66 -0.19
C GLN A 69 -6.37 7.96 -1.47
N MET A 70 -5.13 8.20 -1.91
CA MET A 70 -4.56 7.44 -3.03
C MET A 70 -4.44 5.95 -2.70
N LEU A 71 -4.00 5.58 -1.49
CA LEU A 71 -3.94 4.18 -1.05
C LEU A 71 -5.33 3.54 -0.99
N VAL A 72 -6.34 4.27 -0.51
CA VAL A 72 -7.74 3.83 -0.54
C VAL A 72 -8.20 3.59 -1.98
N SER A 73 -7.93 4.54 -2.89
CA SER A 73 -8.30 4.42 -4.30
C SER A 73 -7.62 3.22 -4.98
N PHE A 74 -6.35 2.92 -4.64
CA PHE A 74 -5.65 1.72 -5.10
C PHE A 74 -6.37 0.43 -4.67
N LEU A 75 -6.84 0.35 -3.42
CA LEU A 75 -7.63 -0.79 -2.93
C LEU A 75 -8.98 -0.89 -3.65
N GLN A 76 -9.65 0.25 -3.87
CA GLN A 76 -10.93 0.30 -4.57
C GLN A 76 -10.81 -0.15 -6.02
N GLU A 77 -9.73 0.21 -6.72
CA GLU A 77 -9.48 -0.22 -8.09
C GLU A 77 -9.39 -1.75 -8.20
N HIS A 78 -8.59 -2.37 -7.33
CA HIS A 78 -8.45 -3.82 -7.27
C HIS A 78 -9.81 -4.49 -7.03
N ARG A 79 -10.58 -3.96 -6.09
CA ARG A 79 -11.91 -4.49 -5.74
C ARG A 79 -12.90 -4.33 -6.90
N GLY A 80 -12.95 -3.17 -7.53
CA GLY A 80 -13.84 -2.90 -8.64
C GLY A 80 -13.60 -3.85 -9.81
N TYR A 81 -12.32 -4.12 -10.11
CA TYR A 81 -11.95 -4.99 -11.20
C TYR A 81 -12.17 -6.48 -10.94
N TRP A 82 -11.66 -7.01 -9.82
CA TRP A 82 -11.72 -8.44 -9.55
C TRP A 82 -13.05 -8.89 -8.96
N PHE A 83 -13.75 -8.00 -8.25
CA PHE A 83 -14.90 -8.36 -7.42
C PHE A 83 -16.15 -7.53 -7.71
N GLY A 84 -16.17 -6.72 -8.78
CA GLY A 84 -17.35 -5.96 -9.20
C GLY A 84 -18.59 -6.81 -9.51
N ASN A 85 -18.44 -8.13 -9.62
CA ASN A 85 -19.56 -9.08 -9.64
C ASN A 85 -20.05 -9.40 -8.20
N GLN A 86 -21.36 -9.26 -7.97
CA GLN A 86 -21.92 -8.93 -6.65
C GLN A 86 -21.71 -9.94 -5.49
N GLY A 87 -21.20 -11.14 -5.76
CA GLY A 87 -21.05 -12.20 -4.74
C GLY A 87 -19.80 -12.04 -3.86
N TYR A 88 -18.64 -11.77 -4.47
CA TYR A 88 -17.37 -11.72 -3.74
C TYR A 88 -17.11 -10.36 -3.10
N ALA A 89 -17.58 -9.26 -3.71
CA ALA A 89 -17.52 -7.92 -3.12
C ALA A 89 -18.09 -7.88 -1.70
N ARG A 90 -19.27 -8.49 -1.48
CA ARG A 90 -19.91 -8.55 -0.15
C ARG A 90 -19.04 -9.24 0.90
N LYS A 91 -18.29 -10.28 0.50
CA LYS A 91 -17.35 -10.97 1.41
C LYS A 91 -16.16 -10.08 1.76
N MET A 92 -15.70 -9.27 0.81
CA MET A 92 -14.63 -8.30 1.05
C MET A 92 -15.11 -7.14 1.93
N ASP A 93 -16.35 -6.66 1.75
CA ASP A 93 -16.98 -5.63 2.59
C ASP A 93 -17.12 -6.06 4.05
N ALA A 94 -17.44 -7.33 4.28
CA ALA A 94 -17.58 -7.86 5.64
C ALA A 94 -16.24 -8.03 6.38
N ARG A 95 -15.10 -7.92 5.67
CA ARG A 95 -13.77 -8.04 6.27
C ARG A 95 -13.26 -6.66 6.71
N PRO A 96 -12.52 -6.57 7.82
CA PRO A 96 -11.88 -5.32 8.25
C PRO A 96 -10.81 -4.81 7.26
N LEU A 97 -10.07 -5.71 6.61
CA LEU A 97 -9.04 -5.38 5.62
C LEU A 97 -9.21 -6.17 4.33
N ASP A 98 -8.65 -5.64 3.24
CA ASP A 98 -8.72 -6.26 1.91
C ASP A 98 -7.65 -7.35 1.73
N ILE A 99 -8.07 -8.61 1.85
CA ILE A 99 -7.24 -9.81 1.66
C ILE A 99 -7.62 -10.55 0.40
N ASP A 100 -6.63 -10.88 -0.42
CA ASP A 100 -6.76 -11.67 -1.62
C ASP A 100 -5.56 -12.61 -1.80
N SER A 101 -5.77 -13.92 -1.61
CA SER A 101 -4.73 -14.93 -1.77
C SER A 101 -4.28 -15.14 -3.22
N GLY A 102 -5.05 -14.68 -4.20
CA GLY A 102 -4.67 -14.68 -5.62
C GLY A 102 -3.82 -13.47 -6.00
N TRP A 103 -3.67 -12.49 -5.11
CA TRP A 103 -2.96 -11.25 -5.36
C TRP A 103 -1.59 -11.22 -4.67
N ASN A 104 -0.59 -10.75 -5.40
CA ASN A 104 0.72 -10.48 -4.83
C ASN A 104 0.69 -9.16 -4.07
N THR A 105 0.69 -9.26 -2.74
CA THR A 105 0.68 -8.11 -1.82
C THR A 105 1.66 -7.03 -2.26
N THR A 106 1.15 -5.80 -2.35
CA THR A 106 1.97 -4.60 -2.55
C THR A 106 2.22 -3.93 -1.22
N VAL A 107 3.46 -3.85 -0.78
CA VAL A 107 3.84 -3.12 0.42
C VAL A 107 4.43 -1.79 0.00
N PHE A 108 3.76 -0.70 0.38
CA PHE A 108 4.22 0.66 0.17
C PHE A 108 5.06 1.14 1.36
N ILE A 109 6.09 1.92 1.09
CA ILE A 109 6.93 2.56 2.09
C ILE A 109 7.08 4.05 1.75
N LYS A 110 7.00 4.90 2.77
CA LYS A 110 7.32 6.33 2.65
C LYS A 110 8.75 6.54 3.14
N TYR A 111 9.59 7.11 2.29
CA TYR A 111 10.96 7.48 2.59
C TYR A 111 11.08 8.95 3.02
N GLY A 112 10.09 9.79 2.68
CA GLY A 112 10.01 11.20 3.06
C GLY A 112 8.84 11.91 2.36
N THR A 113 8.86 13.24 2.38
CA THR A 113 7.91 14.07 1.63
C THR A 113 8.03 13.80 0.13
N ASP A 114 6.91 13.49 -0.53
CA ASP A 114 6.82 13.10 -1.94
C ASP A 114 7.81 12.01 -2.37
N ASP A 115 8.20 11.16 -1.42
CA ASP A 115 9.22 10.15 -1.65
C ASP A 115 8.77 8.77 -1.16
N TRP A 116 8.37 7.94 -2.10
CA TRP A 116 7.76 6.64 -1.86
C TRP A 116 8.49 5.52 -2.59
N GLY A 117 8.26 4.31 -2.10
CA GLY A 117 8.62 3.08 -2.77
C GLY A 117 7.58 2.00 -2.55
N TYR A 118 7.70 0.91 -3.30
CA TYR A 118 6.90 -0.28 -3.10
C TYR A 118 7.70 -1.56 -3.28
N ARG A 119 7.15 -2.64 -2.74
CA ARG A 119 7.61 -4.00 -2.94
C ARG A 119 6.42 -4.88 -3.30
N ARG A 120 6.61 -5.85 -4.20
CA ARG A 120 5.71 -7.01 -4.31
C ARG A 120 6.29 -8.17 -3.51
N CYS A 121 5.48 -8.82 -2.67
CA CYS A 121 5.94 -9.94 -1.84
C CYS A 121 6.43 -11.15 -2.66
N SER A 122 6.04 -11.26 -3.93
CA SER A 122 6.50 -12.32 -4.84
C SER A 122 7.92 -12.12 -5.38
N TRP A 123 8.58 -10.99 -5.11
CA TRP A 123 9.95 -10.75 -5.56
C TRP A 123 10.98 -11.54 -4.75
N ILE A 124 11.49 -12.62 -5.32
CA ILE A 124 12.46 -13.51 -4.66
C ILE A 124 13.91 -13.04 -4.87
N TYR A 125 14.24 -12.47 -6.04
CA TYR A 125 15.61 -12.10 -6.43
C TYR A 125 15.75 -10.65 -6.93
N GLY A 126 14.86 -9.77 -6.51
CA GLY A 126 14.82 -8.36 -6.91
C GLY A 126 15.27 -7.39 -5.82
N PRO A 127 15.32 -6.08 -6.13
CA PRO A 127 15.50 -5.04 -5.11
C PRO A 127 14.44 -5.18 -4.01
N THR A 128 14.82 -4.82 -2.77
CA THR A 128 13.90 -4.91 -1.63
C THR A 128 12.67 -4.04 -1.86
N PHE A 129 12.89 -2.80 -2.30
CA PHE A 129 11.86 -1.84 -2.70
C PHE A 129 12.29 -1.14 -3.99
N VAL A 130 11.31 -0.68 -4.78
CA VAL A 130 11.54 0.19 -5.93
C VAL A 130 10.70 1.48 -5.82
N PRO A 131 11.27 2.66 -6.11
CA PRO A 131 12.72 2.88 -6.22
C PRO A 131 13.44 2.48 -4.92
N GLU A 132 14.74 2.25 -5.04
CA GLU A 132 15.60 1.89 -3.92
C GLU A 132 15.51 2.95 -2.81
N PRO A 133 15.83 2.62 -1.55
CA PRO A 133 15.89 3.62 -0.48
C PRO A 133 16.80 4.83 -0.78
N PRO A 134 16.57 6.01 -0.15
CA PRO A 134 17.39 7.21 -0.34
C PRO A 134 18.88 7.03 -0.05
N THR A 135 19.26 6.01 0.73
CA THR A 135 20.64 5.68 1.06
C THR A 135 21.44 5.13 -0.12
N PHE A 136 20.77 4.73 -1.21
CA PHE A 136 21.41 4.23 -2.43
C PHE A 136 21.86 5.39 -3.31
N LYS A 137 23.17 5.45 -3.60
CA LYS A 137 23.79 6.54 -4.35
C LYS A 137 23.22 6.74 -5.76
N ASP A 138 22.90 5.65 -6.45
CA ASP A 138 22.46 5.66 -7.86
C ASP A 138 20.93 5.53 -8.00
N ARG A 139 20.20 5.87 -6.94
CA ARG A 139 18.74 5.77 -6.87
C ARG A 139 18.05 6.61 -7.94
N ARG A 140 17.02 6.04 -8.57
CA ARG A 140 16.10 6.75 -9.47
C ARG A 140 14.88 7.27 -8.70
N GLY A 141 14.97 8.46 -8.14
CA GLY A 141 13.91 9.10 -7.33
C GLY A 141 14.36 10.49 -6.82
N PRO A 142 13.55 11.18 -5.99
CA PRO A 142 12.33 10.72 -5.33
C PRO A 142 11.15 10.50 -6.27
N LEU A 143 10.19 9.66 -5.87
CA LEU A 143 8.93 9.47 -6.60
C LEU A 143 7.74 9.70 -5.67
N ALA A 144 6.78 10.49 -6.15
CA ALA A 144 5.50 10.67 -5.47
C ALA A 144 4.71 9.34 -5.46
N LEU A 145 3.79 9.20 -4.52
CA LEU A 145 3.00 7.97 -4.36
C LEU A 145 2.25 7.58 -5.64
N GLU A 146 1.68 8.55 -6.35
CA GLU A 146 1.00 8.31 -7.63
C GLU A 146 1.94 7.66 -8.66
N GLN A 147 3.18 8.16 -8.79
CA GLN A 147 4.17 7.61 -9.72
C GLN A 147 4.60 6.19 -9.33
N VAL A 148 4.62 5.88 -8.03
CA VAL A 148 4.85 4.53 -7.51
C VAL A 148 3.66 3.62 -7.86
N MET A 149 2.41 4.09 -7.71
CA MET A 149 1.22 3.35 -8.10
C MET A 149 1.12 3.10 -9.60
N ASP A 150 1.56 4.06 -10.42
CA ASP A 150 1.69 3.93 -11.86
C ASP A 150 2.62 2.76 -12.22
N ARG A 151 3.78 2.66 -11.55
CA ARG A 151 4.70 1.52 -11.70
C ARG A 151 4.10 0.20 -11.23
N CYS A 152 3.36 0.21 -10.11
CA CYS A 152 2.64 -0.98 -9.63
C CYS A 152 1.66 -1.54 -10.67
N HIS A 153 1.10 -0.67 -11.52
CA HIS A 153 0.14 -0.99 -12.56
C HIS A 153 0.74 -1.04 -13.98
N SER A 154 2.07 -1.05 -14.10
CA SER A 154 2.78 -1.17 -15.38
C SER A 154 3.14 -2.63 -15.67
N TRP A 155 2.97 -3.07 -16.92
CA TRP A 155 3.47 -4.37 -17.41
C TRP A 155 4.74 -4.24 -18.27
N ALA A 156 5.00 -3.03 -18.77
CA ALA A 156 6.21 -2.64 -19.48
C ALA A 156 6.60 -1.23 -19.00
N ASP A 157 6.68 -0.26 -19.91
CA ASP A 157 7.13 1.10 -19.59
C ASP A 157 5.99 2.06 -19.23
N GLU A 158 4.74 1.68 -19.51
CA GLU A 158 3.56 2.52 -19.29
C GLU A 158 2.55 1.88 -18.33
N PRO A 159 1.84 2.69 -17.52
CA PRO A 159 0.76 2.19 -16.67
C PRO A 159 -0.37 1.62 -17.53
N SER A 160 -0.99 0.54 -17.06
CA SER A 160 -2.08 -0.11 -17.79
C SER A 160 -3.20 0.89 -18.16
N PRO A 161 -3.82 0.78 -19.36
CA PRO A 161 -4.90 1.68 -19.77
C PRO A 161 -6.06 1.72 -18.76
N ARG A 162 -6.32 0.60 -18.08
CA ARG A 162 -7.32 0.51 -17.00
C ARG A 162 -7.00 1.43 -15.83
N TRP A 163 -5.75 1.41 -15.37
CA TRP A 163 -5.32 2.29 -14.28
C TRP A 163 -5.36 3.76 -14.68
N GLN A 164 -4.94 4.08 -15.92
CA GLN A 164 -5.05 5.44 -16.44
C GLN A 164 -6.51 5.91 -16.49
N GLN A 165 -7.43 5.06 -16.94
CA GLN A 165 -8.86 5.35 -16.94
C GLN A 165 -9.39 5.53 -15.50
N TRP A 166 -9.00 4.65 -14.58
CA TRP A 166 -9.38 4.77 -13.16
C TRP A 166 -8.96 6.12 -12.58
N LYS A 167 -7.72 6.57 -12.83
CA LYS A 167 -7.27 7.91 -12.39
C LYS A 167 -8.07 9.04 -13.02
N ALA A 168 -8.39 8.93 -14.30
CA ALA A 168 -9.21 9.93 -15.01
C ALA A 168 -10.65 10.01 -14.47
N ASP A 169 -11.20 8.89 -14.01
CA ASP A 169 -12.54 8.81 -13.40
C ASP A 169 -12.56 9.29 -11.92
N HIS A 170 -11.39 9.45 -11.29
CA HIS A 170 -11.23 9.89 -9.89
C HIS A 170 -10.30 11.12 -9.77
N PRO A 171 -10.61 12.25 -10.46
CA PRO A 171 -9.77 13.45 -10.44
C PRO A 171 -9.69 14.11 -9.06
N GLU A 172 -10.62 13.85 -8.16
CA GLU A 172 -10.55 14.30 -6.76
C GLU A 172 -9.42 13.63 -5.98
N VAL A 173 -8.98 12.44 -6.40
CA VAL A 173 -7.85 11.71 -5.78
C VAL A 173 -6.53 12.01 -6.48
N PHE A 174 -6.53 12.08 -7.82
CA PHE A 174 -5.30 12.16 -8.63
C PHE A 174 -5.11 13.49 -9.38
N GLY A 175 -6.13 14.36 -9.41
CA GLY A 175 -6.15 15.58 -10.23
C GLY A 175 -5.54 16.82 -9.58
N THR A 176 -5.00 16.71 -8.37
CA THR A 176 -4.30 17.81 -7.68
C THR A 176 -2.78 17.69 -7.83
N GLY A 177 -2.30 17.61 -9.08
CA GLY A 177 -0.88 17.61 -9.43
C GLY A 177 -0.68 18.16 -10.83
N VAL A 178 0.00 19.30 -10.93
CA VAL A 178 0.16 20.09 -12.16
C VAL A 178 1.05 19.40 -13.20
N ALA A 179 0.55 19.38 -14.44
CA ALA A 179 1.21 19.17 -15.75
C ALA A 179 1.80 17.78 -16.08
N ARG A 180 1.22 17.21 -17.15
CA ARG A 180 1.78 16.13 -17.99
C ARG A 180 3.16 16.47 -18.53
#